data_AF-A0A6N2NEL6-F1
#
_entry.id   AF-A0A6N2NEL6-F1
#
_cell.length_a   1.000
_cell.length_b   1.000
_cell.length_c   1.000
_cell.angle_alpha   90.00
_cell.angle_beta   90.00
_cell.angle_gamma   90.00
#
_symmetry.space_group_name_H-M   'P 1'
#
loop_
_entity.id
_entity.type
_entity.pdbx_description
1 polymer ?
#
loop_
_entity_poly.entity_id
_entity_poly.type
_entity_poly.pdbx_seq_one_letter_code
_entity_poly.pdbx_strand_id
1 'polypeptide(L)'
;EVDDLTIFTCSWFRYRKASSMLLRYLKWRREFVPNGSISPLETPNEVAQNKMFLQGSDKKGCPITVILGARHFQSKGGLEEFKRFVVYGFDKICSRMTPGQEKLVVIGDLKGWGY
;
A
#
# COMPACT_ATOMS: atom_id res chain seq x y z
N GLU A 1 -32.76 -17.87 -11.52
CA GLU A 1 -33.17 -16.75 -10.66
C GLU A 1 -32.28 -16.77 -9.44
N VAL A 2 -31.67 -15.65 -9.03
CA VAL A 2 -30.88 -15.59 -7.78
C VAL A 2 -31.80 -14.99 -6.73
N ASP A 3 -32.22 -15.79 -5.75
CA ASP A 3 -33.13 -15.37 -4.68
C ASP A 3 -32.61 -14.15 -3.90
N ASP A 4 -33.50 -13.20 -3.60
CA ASP A 4 -33.19 -11.97 -2.85
C ASP A 4 -32.55 -12.25 -1.47
N LEU A 5 -32.90 -13.38 -0.86
CA LEU A 5 -32.31 -13.84 0.40
C LEU A 5 -30.81 -14.18 0.24
N THR A 6 -30.42 -14.74 -0.90
CA THR A 6 -29.03 -15.04 -1.24
C THR A 6 -28.23 -13.76 -1.49
N ILE A 7 -28.85 -12.76 -2.13
CA ILE A 7 -28.24 -11.44 -2.33
C ILE A 7 -28.01 -10.73 -0.98
N PHE A 8 -29.02 -10.72 -0.10
CA PHE A 8 -28.94 -10.09 1.21
C PHE A 8 -27.88 -10.75 2.11
N THR A 9 -27.85 -12.08 2.15
CA THR A 9 -26.87 -12.84 2.95
C THR A 9 -25.44 -12.65 2.44
N CYS A 10 -25.22 -12.66 1.12
CA CYS A 10 -23.91 -12.35 0.53
C CYS A 10 -23.47 -10.91 0.86
N SER A 11 -24.37 -9.93 0.75
CA SER A 11 -24.07 -8.53 1.08
C SER A 11 -23.73 -8.34 2.56
N TRP A 12 -24.50 -8.94 3.46
CA TRP A 12 -24.26 -8.91 4.90
C TRP A 12 -22.94 -9.55 5.30
N PHE A 13 -22.60 -10.71 4.71
CA PHE A 13 -21.32 -11.38 4.93
C PHE A 13 -20.14 -10.50 4.48
N ARG A 14 -20.27 -9.83 3.33
CA ARG A 14 -19.27 -8.86 2.85
C ARG A 14 -19.14 -7.67 3.79
N TYR A 15 -20.24 -7.15 4.32
CA TYR A 15 -20.23 -6.06 5.31
C TYR A 15 -19.50 -6.45 6.60
N ARG A 16 -19.85 -7.61 7.19
CA ARG A 16 -19.17 -8.11 8.40
C ARG A 16 -17.69 -8.39 8.17
N LYS A 17 -17.33 -8.89 6.99
CA LYS A 17 -15.93 -9.11 6.61
C LYS A 17 -15.17 -7.80 6.47
N ALA A 18 -15.76 -6.80 5.80
CA ALA A 18 -15.17 -5.47 5.63
C ALA A 18 -14.97 -4.77 6.98
N SER A 19 -15.98 -4.79 7.87
CA SER A 19 -15.86 -4.18 9.20
C SER A 19 -14.79 -4.86 10.06
N SER A 20 -14.70 -6.19 10.03
CA SER A 20 -13.64 -6.94 10.71
C SER A 20 -12.25 -6.58 10.18
N MET A 21 -12.09 -6.49 8.86
CA MET A 21 -10.82 -6.08 8.24
C MET A 21 -10.43 -4.66 8.61
N LEU A 22 -11.40 -3.72 8.62
CA LEU A 22 -11.18 -2.34 9.01
C LEU A 22 -10.74 -2.25 10.48
N LEU A 23 -11.41 -2.94 11.40
CA LEU A 23 -11.03 -2.95 12.81
C LEU A 23 -9.63 -3.52 13.02
N ARG A 24 -9.27 -4.59 12.30
CA ARG A 24 -7.92 -5.16 12.36
C ARG A 24 -6.88 -4.20 11.81
N TYR A 25 -7.16 -3.54 10.68
CA TYR A 25 -6.30 -2.52 10.11
C TYR A 25 -6.08 -1.36 11.08
N LEU A 26 -7.14 -0.83 11.69
CA LEU A 26 -7.05 0.28 12.65
C LEU A 26 -6.22 -0.09 13.88
N LYS A 27 -6.39 -1.31 14.40
CA LYS A 27 -5.58 -1.82 15.52
C LYS A 27 -4.10 -1.88 15.12
N TRP A 28 -3.80 -2.55 14.01
CA TRP A 28 -2.44 -2.65 13.50
C TRP A 28 -1.82 -1.27 13.22
N ARG A 29 -2.60 -0.33 12.66
CA ARG A 29 -2.12 1.01 12.33
C ARG A 29 -1.69 1.79 13.57
N ARG A 30 -2.42 1.66 14.69
CA ARG A 30 -2.06 2.28 15.98
C ARG A 30 -0.80 1.67 16.58
N GLU A 31 -0.62 0.36 16.44
CA GLU A 31 0.53 -0.37 16.97
C GLU A 31 1.81 -0.12 16.14
N PHE A 32 1.68 -0.13 14.81
CA PHE A 32 2.82 -0.04 13.88
C PHE A 32 3.21 1.41 13.53
N VAL A 33 2.26 2.34 13.51
CA VAL A 33 2.48 3.76 13.18
C VAL A 33 1.93 4.65 14.32
N PRO A 34 2.56 4.65 15.51
CA PRO A 34 2.04 5.34 16.68
C PRO A 34 1.97 6.87 16.49
N ASN A 35 2.87 7.42 15.66
CA ASN A 35 2.91 8.86 15.34
C ASN A 35 1.95 9.25 14.20
N GLY A 36 1.08 8.33 13.76
CA GLY A 36 0.08 8.55 12.69
C GLY A 36 0.64 8.48 11.27
N SER A 37 1.88 8.92 11.05
CA SER A 37 2.60 8.83 9.78
C SER A 37 4.05 8.41 9.98
N ILE A 38 4.65 7.88 8.92
CA ILE A 38 6.07 7.53 8.88
C ILE A 38 6.82 8.64 8.15
N SER A 39 7.88 9.16 8.76
CA SER A 39 8.73 10.18 8.14
C SER A 39 9.77 9.54 7.21
N PRO A 40 10.18 10.21 6.12
CA PRO A 40 11.34 9.79 5.33
C PRO A 40 12.63 9.66 6.17
N LEU A 41 12.73 10.42 7.26
CA LEU A 41 13.86 10.37 8.19
C LEU A 41 13.93 9.05 8.98
N GLU A 42 12.82 8.32 9.10
CA GLU A 42 12.79 6.99 9.72
C GLU A 42 13.21 5.88 8.75
N THR A 43 13.29 6.19 7.45
CA THR A 43 13.62 5.24 6.38
C THR A 43 14.65 5.78 5.37
N PRO A 44 15.74 6.42 5.84
CA PRO A 44 16.64 7.15 4.96
C PRO A 44 17.39 6.22 3.98
N ASN A 45 17.73 4.99 4.39
CA ASN A 45 18.45 4.05 3.54
C ASN A 45 17.54 3.51 2.44
N GLU A 46 16.29 3.22 2.77
CA GLU A 46 15.29 2.73 1.81
C GLU A 46 14.88 3.82 0.80
N VAL A 47 14.72 5.06 1.27
CA VAL A 47 14.44 6.22 0.41
C VAL A 47 15.62 6.51 -0.52
N ALA A 48 16.86 6.44 -0.01
CA ALA A 48 18.06 6.70 -0.81
C ALA A 48 18.25 5.73 -1.98
N GLN A 49 17.72 4.50 -1.88
CA GLN A 49 17.76 3.54 -2.98
C GLN A 49 16.96 3.98 -4.22
N ASN A 50 16.07 4.98 -4.09
CA ASN A 50 15.30 5.55 -5.21
C ASN A 50 14.66 4.44 -6.07
N LYS A 51 13.99 3.50 -5.41
CA LYS A 51 13.42 2.31 -6.03
C LYS A 51 11.92 2.37 -6.26
N MET A 52 11.23 3.37 -5.71
CA MET A 52 9.78 3.54 -5.85
C MET A 52 9.47 4.94 -6.38
N PHE A 53 8.64 5.01 -7.41
CA PHE A 53 8.25 6.25 -8.07
C PHE A 53 6.74 6.34 -8.19
N LEU A 54 6.18 7.48 -7.80
CA LEU A 54 4.76 7.77 -7.92
C LEU A 54 4.59 8.91 -8.94
N GLN A 55 4.50 8.57 -10.23
CA GLN A 55 4.43 9.55 -11.32
C GLN A 55 3.19 9.29 -12.18
N GLY A 56 2.10 9.98 -11.83
CA GLY A 56 0.88 10.04 -12.64
C GLY A 56 -0.22 9.05 -12.25
N SER A 57 -1.23 9.03 -13.12
CA SER A 57 -2.43 8.19 -12.99
C SER A 57 -2.75 7.52 -14.32
N ASP A 58 -3.45 6.39 -14.28
CA ASP A 58 -3.92 5.71 -15.49
C ASP A 58 -5.09 6.46 -16.15
N LYS A 59 -5.58 5.92 -17.28
CA LYS A 59 -6.73 6.48 -18.02
C LYS A 59 -8.03 6.55 -17.19
N LYS A 60 -8.10 5.83 -16.06
CA LYS A 60 -9.24 5.78 -15.12
C LYS A 60 -8.97 6.61 -13.86
N GLY A 61 -7.87 7.35 -13.80
CA GLY A 61 -7.47 8.14 -12.65
C GLY A 61 -6.88 7.34 -11.48
N CYS A 62 -6.55 6.05 -11.67
CA CYS A 62 -5.89 5.26 -10.63
C CYS A 62 -4.42 5.69 -10.52
N PRO A 63 -3.89 5.99 -9.32
CA PRO A 63 -2.48 6.33 -9.18
C PRO A 63 -1.60 5.15 -9.61
N ILE A 64 -0.56 5.46 -10.37
CA ILE A 64 0.43 4.49 -10.84
C ILE A 64 1.72 4.65 -10.04
N THR A 65 2.18 3.56 -9.43
CA THR A 65 3.51 3.48 -8.84
C THR A 65 4.38 2.51 -9.64
N VAL A 66 5.64 2.89 -9.85
CA VAL A 66 6.66 2.07 -10.49
C VAL A 66 7.70 1.69 -9.45
N ILE A 67 8.04 0.41 -9.37
CA ILE A 67 9.04 -0.14 -8.46
C ILE A 67 10.16 -0.77 -9.29
N LEU A 68 11.40 -0.33 -9.07
CA LEU A 68 12.59 -0.83 -9.74
C LEU A 68 13.30 -1.86 -8.85
N GLY A 69 13.16 -3.13 -9.22
CA GLY A 69 13.76 -4.27 -8.54
C GLY A 69 15.28 -4.27 -8.50
N ALA A 70 15.92 -3.82 -9.59
CA ALA A 70 17.39 -3.69 -9.67
C ALA A 70 18.00 -2.77 -8.59
N ARG A 71 17.19 -1.94 -7.95
CA ARG A 71 17.62 -1.00 -6.90
C ARG A 71 17.27 -1.50 -5.50
N HIS A 72 16.66 -2.67 -5.37
CA HIS A 72 16.34 -3.26 -4.09
C HIS A 72 17.58 -3.95 -3.52
N PHE A 73 18.24 -3.27 -2.58
CA PHE A 73 19.38 -3.81 -1.85
C PHE A 73 19.04 -3.95 -0.37
N GLN A 74 19.65 -4.92 0.31
CA GLN A 74 19.60 -4.99 1.76
C GLN A 74 20.18 -3.71 2.35
N SER A 75 19.35 -2.96 3.08
CA SER A 75 19.75 -1.74 3.76
C SER A 75 20.24 -2.05 5.18
N LYS A 76 21.04 -1.12 5.73
CA LYS A 76 21.55 -1.24 7.11
C LYS A 76 20.46 -1.26 8.18
N GLY A 77 19.30 -0.62 7.95
CA GLY A 77 18.16 -0.69 8.87
C GLY A 77 17.30 -1.94 8.72
N GLY A 78 17.66 -2.82 7.78
CA GLY A 78 17.10 -4.16 7.65
C GLY A 78 15.60 -4.19 7.41
N LEU A 79 14.97 -5.29 7.85
CA LEU A 79 13.57 -5.57 7.56
C LEU A 79 12.61 -4.54 8.19
N GLU A 80 12.94 -4.00 9.36
CA GLU A 80 12.06 -3.05 10.06
C GLU A 80 12.01 -1.69 9.35
N GLU A 81 13.15 -1.18 8.87
CA GLU A 81 13.19 0.01 8.02
C GLU A 81 12.44 -0.23 6.72
N PHE A 82 12.61 -1.39 6.10
CA PHE A 82 11.89 -1.76 4.88
C PHE A 82 10.37 -1.80 5.07
N LYS A 83 9.87 -2.42 6.15
CA LYS A 83 8.43 -2.43 6.47
C LYS A 83 7.89 -1.01 6.62
N ARG A 84 8.62 -0.13 7.32
CA ARG A 84 8.24 1.29 7.46
C ARG A 84 8.22 1.99 6.10
N PHE A 85 9.18 1.72 5.24
CA PHE A 85 9.25 2.31 3.90
C PHE A 85 8.05 1.89 3.04
N VAL A 86 7.65 0.62 3.10
CA VAL A 86 6.45 0.12 2.42
C VAL A 86 5.21 0.88 2.89
N VAL A 87 5.03 1.04 4.19
CA VAL A 87 3.89 1.79 4.76
C VAL A 87 3.93 3.27 4.35
N TYR A 88 5.09 3.90 4.39
CA TYR A 88 5.30 5.27 3.89
C TYR A 88 4.90 5.40 2.41
N GLY A 89 5.33 4.45 1.56
CA GLY A 89 4.99 4.43 0.14
C GLY A 89 3.49 4.32 -0.11
N PHE A 90 2.80 3.43 0.61
CA PHE A 90 1.35 3.30 0.51
C PHE A 90 0.61 4.55 1.01
N ASP A 91 1.05 5.16 2.11
CA ASP A 91 0.45 6.42 2.60
C ASP A 91 0.54 7.53 1.55
N LYS A 92 1.67 7.64 0.84
CA LYS A 92 1.85 8.61 -0.26
C LYS A 92 0.99 8.30 -1.48
N ILE A 93 0.74 7.02 -1.78
CA ILE A 93 -0.19 6.64 -2.85
C ILE A 93 -1.62 7.04 -2.47
N CYS A 94 -2.05 6.68 -1.26
CA CYS A 94 -3.39 7.01 -0.75
C CYS A 94 -3.63 8.52 -0.72
N SER A 95 -2.62 9.34 -0.34
CA SER A 95 -2.76 10.79 -0.34
C SER A 95 -2.90 11.42 -1.73
N ARG A 96 -2.61 10.67 -2.81
CA ARG A 96 -2.81 11.11 -4.20
C ARG A 96 -4.05 10.50 -4.87
N MET A 97 -4.78 9.62 -4.19
CA MET A 97 -6.02 9.08 -4.73
C MET A 97 -7.08 10.18 -4.80
N THR A 98 -7.75 10.29 -5.94
CA THR A 98 -8.92 11.15 -6.10
C THR A 98 -10.11 10.56 -5.32
N PRO A 99 -11.02 11.39 -4.78
CA PRO A 99 -12.23 10.90 -4.12
C PRO A 99 -12.99 9.89 -5.01
N GLY A 100 -13.36 8.75 -4.44
CA GLY A 100 -14.04 7.66 -5.18
C GLY A 100 -13.11 6.69 -5.93
N GLN A 101 -11.79 6.93 -5.95
CA GLN A 101 -10.82 5.96 -6.45
C GLN A 101 -10.36 5.04 -5.32
N GLU A 102 -10.61 3.74 -5.48
CA GLU A 102 -10.23 2.70 -4.50
C GLU A 102 -9.13 1.78 -5.03
N LYS A 103 -8.68 1.98 -6.27
CA LYS A 103 -7.72 1.12 -6.96
C LYS A 103 -6.41 1.86 -7.19
N LEU A 104 -5.33 1.10 -7.14
CA LEU A 104 -3.98 1.54 -7.47
C LEU A 104 -3.35 0.55 -8.44
N VAL A 105 -2.39 1.03 -9.23
CA VAL A 105 -1.63 0.20 -10.17
C VAL A 105 -0.16 0.21 -9.74
N VAL A 106 0.41 -0.98 -9.58
CA VAL A 106 1.85 -1.18 -9.30
C VAL A 106 2.50 -1.82 -10.52
N ILE A 107 3.54 -1.20 -11.04
CA ILE A 107 4.40 -1.76 -12.09
C ILE A 107 5.74 -2.12 -11.45
N GLY A 108 6.05 -3.41 -11.36
CA GLY A 108 7.35 -3.88 -10.88
C GLY A 108 8.27 -4.21 -12.05
N ASP A 109 9.34 -3.44 -12.24
CA ASP A 109 10.43 -3.81 -13.13
C ASP A 109 11.39 -4.74 -12.37
N LEU A 110 11.35 -6.02 -12.72
CA LEU A 110 12.20 -7.04 -12.10
C LEU A 110 13.51 -7.27 -12.86
N LYS A 111 13.76 -6.54 -13.96
CA LYS A 111 15.00 -6.68 -14.72
C LYS A 111 16.18 -6.30 -13.83
N GLY A 112 17.16 -7.20 -13.70
CA GLY A 112 18.33 -6.99 -12.84
C GLY A 112 18.06 -7.16 -11.35
N TRP A 113 16.91 -7.70 -10.96
CA TRP A 113 16.67 -8.12 -9.58
C TRP A 113 17.56 -9.33 -9.26
N GLY A 114 18.40 -9.21 -8.23
CA GLY A 114 19.27 -10.28 -7.75
C GLY A 114 20.03 -9.84 -6.50
N TYR A 115 20.49 -10.81 -5.72
CA TYR A 115 21.38 -10.62 -4.57
C TYR A 115 22.82 -10.90 -4.97
#